data_AF-A0A0C3QFN2-F1
#
_entry.id   AF-A0A0C3QFN2-F1
#
_cell.length_a   1.000
_cell.length_b   1.000
_cell.length_c   1.000
_cell.angle_alpha   90.00
_cell.angle_beta   90.00
_cell.angle_gamma   90.00
#
_symmetry.space_group_name_H-M   'P 1'
#
loop_
_entity.id
_entity.type
_entity.pdbx_description
1 polymer ?
#
loop_
_entity_poly.entity_id
_entity_poly.type
_entity_poly.pdbx_seq_one_letter_code
_entity_poly.pdbx_strand_id
1 'polypeptide(L)'
;MRFSITTVLFAASLASADTIAKRQTASDLPPCAQTCYANTSPAPCDTTDITCQCLNPNFLTSFTQCVVSSCSAEDAQATQAVARAICKTGVDLTSSNPLPACAQPCDANTTSATCPAPADANTVPDVACYCKDTTYIQTIDTCFKSSCTGQDLTTAETVGKALCKAYGVDISSAVPAA
;
A
#
# COMPACT_ATOMS: atom_id res chain seq x y z
N MET A 1 -67.96 -28.90 11.11
CA MET A 1 -67.48 -27.75 10.34
C MET A 1 -65.97 -27.85 10.26
N ARG A 2 -65.42 -28.04 9.06
CA ARG A 2 -63.98 -28.10 8.79
C ARG A 2 -63.63 -26.78 8.10
N PHE A 3 -62.68 -26.02 8.64
CA PHE A 3 -62.12 -24.86 7.94
C PHE A 3 -60.62 -25.05 7.78
N SER A 4 -60.26 -25.28 6.52
CA SER A 4 -58.89 -25.25 6.01
C SER A 4 -58.40 -23.80 5.99
N ILE A 5 -57.16 -23.55 6.44
CA ILE A 5 -56.42 -22.32 6.10
C ILE A 5 -55.01 -22.73 5.66
N THR A 6 -54.80 -22.60 4.36
CA THR A 6 -53.50 -22.57 3.69
C THR A 6 -52.97 -21.14 3.70
N THR A 7 -51.78 -20.91 4.25
CA THR A 7 -51.00 -19.69 3.99
C THR A 7 -49.55 -20.06 3.66
N VAL A 8 -49.19 -19.73 2.43
CA VAL A 8 -47.85 -19.68 1.85
C VAL A 8 -47.09 -18.51 2.47
N LEU A 9 -45.80 -18.64 2.79
CA LEU A 9 -44.85 -17.52 2.75
C LEU A 9 -43.40 -18.04 2.61
N PHE A 10 -42.80 -17.60 1.51
CA PHE A 10 -41.41 -17.76 1.11
C PHE A 10 -40.46 -17.24 2.19
N ALA A 11 -39.53 -18.08 2.65
CA ALA A 11 -38.26 -17.59 3.18
C ALA A 11 -37.22 -17.74 2.07
N ALA A 12 -37.02 -16.66 1.31
CA ALA A 12 -35.91 -16.53 0.41
C ALA A 12 -34.61 -16.73 1.20
N SER A 13 -33.85 -17.74 0.83
CA SER A 13 -32.45 -17.87 1.20
C SER A 13 -31.75 -16.59 0.75
N LEU A 14 -31.42 -15.72 1.71
CA LEU A 14 -30.45 -14.65 1.53
C LEU A 14 -29.10 -15.34 1.35
N ALA A 15 -28.84 -15.82 0.14
CA ALA A 15 -27.47 -15.97 -0.31
C ALA A 15 -26.89 -14.56 -0.28
N SER A 16 -26.11 -14.27 0.76
CA SER A 16 -25.27 -13.09 0.81
C SER A 16 -24.46 -13.09 -0.48
N ALA A 17 -24.88 -12.26 -1.43
CA ALA A 17 -24.05 -11.89 -2.55
C ALA A 17 -22.99 -10.96 -1.98
N ASP A 18 -22.03 -11.54 -1.26
CA ASP A 18 -20.73 -10.92 -1.09
C ASP A 18 -20.21 -10.71 -2.50
N THR A 19 -20.32 -9.47 -2.99
CA THR A 19 -19.51 -9.02 -4.11
C THR A 19 -18.07 -9.14 -3.65
N ILE A 20 -17.46 -10.31 -3.86
CA ILE A 20 -16.03 -10.51 -3.77
C ILE A 20 -15.46 -9.57 -4.82
N ALA A 21 -15.09 -8.35 -4.42
CA ALA A 21 -14.30 -7.46 -5.24
C ALA A 21 -13.07 -8.29 -5.63
N LYS A 22 -12.95 -8.61 -6.93
CA LYS A 22 -11.87 -9.44 -7.45
C LYS A 22 -10.57 -8.70 -7.12
N ARG A 23 -9.82 -9.21 -6.13
CA ARG A 23 -8.48 -8.66 -5.82
C ARG A 23 -7.65 -8.85 -7.07
N GLN A 24 -7.23 -7.74 -7.67
CA GLN A 24 -6.31 -7.79 -8.79
C GLN A 24 -4.94 -8.23 -8.28
N THR A 25 -4.28 -9.06 -9.07
CA THR A 25 -2.97 -9.64 -8.77
C THR A 25 -2.02 -9.39 -9.94
N ALA A 26 -0.73 -9.65 -9.75
CA ALA A 26 0.24 -9.54 -10.85
C ALA A 26 -0.13 -10.42 -12.07
N SER A 27 -0.95 -11.47 -11.90
CA SER A 27 -1.45 -12.30 -12.99
C SER A 27 -2.53 -11.62 -13.85
N ASP A 28 -3.14 -10.52 -13.38
CA ASP A 28 -4.10 -9.72 -14.15
C ASP A 28 -3.39 -8.68 -15.06
N LEU A 29 -2.05 -8.60 -14.99
CA LEU A 29 -1.27 -7.77 -15.91
C LEU A 29 -1.32 -8.33 -17.34
N PRO A 30 -1.21 -7.49 -18.38
CA PRO A 30 -0.97 -7.95 -19.74
C PRO A 30 0.27 -8.87 -19.82
N PRO A 31 0.31 -9.88 -20.72
CA PRO A 31 1.42 -10.84 -20.79
C PRO A 31 2.81 -10.19 -20.91
N CYS A 32 2.90 -9.08 -21.66
CA CYS A 32 4.12 -8.30 -21.76
C CYS A 32 4.55 -7.74 -20.39
N ALA A 33 3.63 -7.14 -19.65
CA ALA A 33 3.90 -6.59 -18.33
C ALA A 33 4.15 -7.66 -17.27
N GLN A 34 3.56 -8.86 -17.39
CA GLN A 34 3.93 -10.00 -16.53
C GLN A 34 5.41 -10.36 -16.69
N THR A 35 5.92 -10.34 -17.93
CA THR A 35 7.34 -10.57 -18.21
C THR A 35 8.21 -9.47 -17.60
N CYS A 36 7.79 -8.21 -17.72
CA CYS A 36 8.49 -7.10 -17.06
C CYS A 36 8.50 -7.21 -15.55
N TYR A 37 7.36 -7.57 -14.94
CA TYR A 37 7.23 -7.75 -13.50
C TYR A 37 8.15 -8.86 -13.00
N ALA A 38 8.17 -10.01 -13.69
CA ALA A 38 9.02 -11.16 -13.34
C ALA A 38 10.53 -10.88 -13.44
N ASN A 39 10.94 -9.97 -14.35
CA ASN A 39 12.34 -9.60 -14.53
C ASN A 39 12.77 -8.37 -13.73
N THR A 40 11.83 -7.67 -13.08
CA THR A 40 12.16 -6.51 -12.26
C THR A 40 12.40 -6.95 -10.83
N SER A 41 13.58 -6.64 -10.29
CA SER A 41 13.89 -6.96 -8.89
C SER A 41 13.05 -6.10 -7.93
N PRO A 42 12.27 -6.70 -7.02
CA PRO A 42 11.55 -5.95 -5.99
C PRO A 42 12.44 -5.54 -4.82
N ALA A 43 13.69 -6.04 -4.77
CA ALA A 43 14.61 -5.77 -3.67
C ALA A 43 14.73 -4.26 -3.40
N PRO A 44 14.77 -3.85 -2.12
CA PRO A 44 14.82 -4.66 -0.89
C PRO A 44 13.50 -5.30 -0.42
N CYS A 45 12.40 -5.12 -1.14
CA CYS A 45 11.11 -5.73 -0.80
C CYS A 45 11.08 -7.23 -1.14
N ASP A 46 10.27 -7.99 -0.39
CA ASP A 46 9.96 -9.37 -0.76
C ASP A 46 9.04 -9.41 -1.98
N THR A 47 9.11 -10.49 -2.76
CA THR A 47 8.26 -10.70 -3.95
C THR A 47 6.77 -10.76 -3.63
N THR A 48 6.41 -11.08 -2.38
CA THR A 48 5.02 -11.11 -1.89
C THR A 48 4.61 -9.85 -1.13
N ASP A 49 5.55 -8.94 -0.85
CA ASP A 49 5.29 -7.69 -0.10
C ASP A 49 4.88 -6.57 -1.08
N ILE A 50 3.63 -6.66 -1.52
CA ILE A 50 3.05 -5.74 -2.52
C ILE A 50 3.07 -4.29 -2.03
N THR A 51 2.77 -4.05 -0.75
CA THR A 51 2.81 -2.70 -0.14
C THR A 51 4.20 -2.10 -0.26
N CYS A 52 5.26 -2.86 0.09
CA CYS A 52 6.64 -2.41 -0.06
C CYS A 52 6.99 -2.16 -1.54
N GLN A 53 6.64 -3.06 -2.45
CA GLN A 53 6.90 -2.88 -3.88
C GLN A 53 6.24 -1.61 -4.44
N CYS A 54 5.01 -1.32 -4.02
CA CYS A 54 4.27 -0.11 -4.40
C CYS A 54 4.85 1.19 -3.82
N LEU A 55 5.75 1.09 -2.84
CA LEU A 55 6.48 2.21 -2.25
C LEU A 55 7.97 2.23 -2.65
N ASN A 56 8.44 1.24 -3.43
CA ASN A 56 9.83 1.13 -3.87
C ASN A 56 10.04 1.89 -5.19
N PRO A 57 10.68 3.08 -5.17
CA PRO A 57 10.83 3.90 -6.37
C PRO A 57 11.73 3.22 -7.42
N ASN A 58 12.70 2.39 -7.01
CA ASN A 58 13.57 1.67 -7.93
C ASN A 58 12.78 0.60 -8.69
N PHE A 59 12.00 -0.20 -7.96
CA PHE A 59 11.12 -1.21 -8.55
C PHE A 59 10.12 -0.56 -9.53
N LEU A 60 9.40 0.47 -9.09
CA LEU A 60 8.40 1.15 -9.92
C LEU A 60 9.02 1.76 -11.18
N THR A 61 10.19 2.37 -11.06
CA THR A 61 10.90 2.99 -12.19
C THR A 61 11.35 1.93 -13.20
N SER A 62 12.04 0.88 -12.74
CA SER A 62 12.51 -0.20 -13.62
C SER A 62 11.35 -0.97 -14.26
N PHE A 63 10.29 -1.26 -13.51
CA PHE A 63 9.09 -1.90 -14.03
C PHE A 63 8.44 -1.03 -15.11
N THR A 64 8.25 0.27 -14.84
CA THR A 64 7.68 1.22 -15.80
C THR A 64 8.53 1.33 -17.06
N GLN A 65 9.85 1.40 -16.93
CA GLN A 65 10.78 1.45 -18.07
C GLN A 65 10.69 0.18 -18.93
N CYS A 66 10.59 -1.00 -18.32
CA CYS A 66 10.39 -2.23 -19.06
C CYS A 66 9.05 -2.22 -19.80
N VAL A 67 7.96 -1.84 -19.13
CA VAL A 67 6.62 -1.82 -19.73
C VAL A 67 6.56 -0.86 -20.91
N VAL A 68 7.09 0.35 -20.76
CA VAL A 68 7.10 1.36 -21.83
C VAL A 68 7.97 0.95 -23.02
N SER A 69 9.06 0.21 -22.78
CA SER A 69 9.97 -0.23 -23.85
C SER A 69 9.52 -1.52 -24.56
N SER A 70 8.78 -2.39 -23.87
CA SER A 70 8.51 -3.75 -24.34
C SER A 70 7.04 -3.98 -24.71
N CYS A 71 6.11 -3.17 -24.21
CA CYS A 71 4.68 -3.35 -24.39
C CYS A 71 4.08 -2.31 -25.33
N SER A 72 2.90 -2.61 -25.90
CA SER A 72 2.15 -1.60 -26.65
C SER A 72 1.65 -0.49 -25.73
N ALA A 73 1.24 0.64 -26.32
CA ALA A 73 0.66 1.75 -25.55
C ALA A 73 -0.61 1.32 -24.80
N GLU A 74 -1.43 0.46 -25.41
CA GLU A 74 -2.65 -0.09 -24.83
C GLU A 74 -2.32 -0.99 -23.63
N ASP A 75 -1.32 -1.87 -23.77
CA ASP A 75 -0.87 -2.74 -22.68
C ASP A 75 -0.24 -1.94 -21.55
N ALA A 76 0.50 -0.87 -21.86
CA ALA A 76 1.06 0.02 -20.85
C ALA A 76 -0.03 0.74 -20.04
N GLN A 77 -1.10 1.20 -20.69
CA GLN A 77 -2.25 1.81 -20.01
C GLN A 77 -3.01 0.79 -19.16
N ALA A 78 -3.28 -0.41 -19.68
CA ALA A 78 -3.90 -1.49 -18.93
C ALA A 78 -3.06 -1.89 -17.71
N THR A 79 -1.74 -1.98 -17.88
CA THR A 79 -0.77 -2.23 -16.81
C THR A 79 -0.86 -1.18 -15.72
N GLN A 80 -0.91 0.10 -16.08
CA GLN A 80 -1.04 1.18 -15.10
C GLN A 80 -2.33 1.05 -14.28
N ALA A 81 -3.46 0.75 -14.92
CA ALA A 81 -4.73 0.58 -14.23
C ALA A 81 -4.71 -0.61 -13.26
N VAL A 82 -4.19 -1.76 -13.72
CA VAL A 82 -4.06 -2.98 -12.90
C VAL A 82 -3.07 -2.75 -11.74
N ALA A 83 -1.91 -2.15 -11.99
CA ALA A 83 -0.91 -1.87 -10.97
C ALA A 83 -1.45 -0.94 -9.86
N ARG A 84 -2.19 0.12 -10.24
CA ARG A 84 -2.84 1.01 -9.26
C ARG A 84 -3.84 0.24 -8.38
N ALA A 85 -4.61 -0.65 -8.96
CA ALA A 85 -5.59 -1.42 -8.22
C ALA A 85 -4.96 -2.50 -7.32
N ILE A 86 -3.87 -3.14 -7.77
CA ILE A 86 -3.05 -4.03 -6.94
C ILE A 86 -2.54 -3.25 -5.71
N CYS A 87 -1.93 -2.08 -5.93
CA CYS A 87 -1.37 -1.28 -4.85
C CYS A 87 -2.44 -0.81 -3.87
N LYS A 88 -3.64 -0.44 -4.35
CA LYS A 88 -4.76 0.02 -3.52
C LYS A 88 -5.19 -0.97 -2.43
N THR A 89 -4.81 -2.24 -2.53
CA THR A 89 -5.06 -3.24 -1.48
C THR A 89 -4.22 -3.04 -0.21
N GLY A 90 -3.13 -2.28 -0.28
CA GLY A 90 -2.27 -1.94 0.87
C GLY A 90 -1.87 -0.47 0.97
N VAL A 91 -1.88 0.27 -0.16
CA VAL A 91 -1.52 1.69 -0.25
C VAL A 91 -2.35 2.38 -1.34
N ASP A 92 -3.03 3.47 -1.03
CA ASP A 92 -3.73 4.25 -2.05
C ASP A 92 -2.78 5.19 -2.81
N LEU A 93 -2.22 4.70 -3.92
CA LEU A 93 -1.37 5.49 -4.83
C LEU A 93 -2.13 6.56 -5.65
N THR A 94 -3.44 6.71 -5.45
CA THR A 94 -4.22 7.81 -6.06
C THR A 94 -4.19 9.08 -5.22
N SER A 95 -3.82 8.96 -3.95
CA SER A 95 -3.55 10.08 -3.06
C SER A 95 -2.08 10.45 -3.14
N SER A 96 -1.76 11.74 -3.05
CA SER A 96 -0.37 12.22 -2.99
C SER A 96 0.37 11.76 -1.72
N ASN A 97 -0.35 11.20 -0.75
CA ASN A 97 0.19 10.66 0.49
C ASN A 97 -0.39 9.25 0.75
N PRO A 98 0.45 8.22 0.94
CA PRO A 98 0.02 6.86 1.23
C PRO A 98 -0.53 6.66 2.65
N LEU A 99 -0.32 7.63 3.56
CA LEU A 99 -0.82 7.59 4.93
C LEU A 99 -2.31 7.96 5.00
N PRO A 100 -3.08 7.34 5.91
CA PRO A 100 -4.44 7.78 6.20
C PRO A 100 -4.45 9.21 6.76
N ALA A 101 -5.58 9.93 6.57
CA ALA A 101 -5.69 11.34 6.92
C ALA A 101 -5.29 11.66 8.38
N CYS A 102 -5.60 10.77 9.32
CA CYS A 102 -5.23 10.92 10.74
C CYS A 102 -3.71 10.87 11.00
N ALA A 103 -2.94 10.23 10.13
CA ALA A 103 -1.49 10.05 10.26
C ALA A 103 -0.70 11.14 9.54
N GLN A 104 -1.31 11.89 8.62
CA GLN A 104 -0.64 12.94 7.85
C GLN A 104 -0.03 14.05 8.75
N PRO A 105 -0.71 14.52 9.82
CA PRO A 105 -0.10 15.51 10.72
C PRO A 105 1.12 14.96 11.47
N CYS A 106 1.19 13.65 11.72
CA CYS A 106 2.34 13.04 12.38
C CYS A 106 3.59 13.08 11.49
N ASP A 107 3.42 12.77 10.20
CA ASP A 107 4.50 12.86 9.21
C ASP A 107 4.98 14.31 9.03
N ALA A 108 4.05 15.27 8.96
CA ALA A 108 4.38 16.68 8.77
C ALA A 108 5.09 17.34 9.97
N ASN A 109 4.81 16.89 11.21
CA ASN A 109 5.30 17.54 12.42
C ASN A 109 6.44 16.79 13.12
N THR A 110 6.71 15.53 12.77
CA THR A 110 7.81 14.78 13.38
C THR A 110 9.12 15.11 12.67
N THR A 111 10.12 15.53 13.43
CA THR A 111 11.45 15.86 12.90
C THR A 111 12.48 14.85 13.41
N SER A 112 13.50 14.58 12.60
CA SER A 112 14.66 13.81 13.03
C SER A 112 15.75 14.75 13.54
N ALA A 113 16.41 14.36 14.63
CA ALA A 113 17.56 15.10 15.15
C ALA A 113 18.85 14.79 14.38
N THR A 114 18.92 13.63 13.72
CA THR A 114 20.12 13.15 13.03
C THR A 114 20.04 13.29 11.51
N CYS A 115 18.84 13.42 10.95
CA CYS A 115 18.62 13.49 9.51
C CYS A 115 18.16 14.90 9.13
N PRO A 116 18.89 15.60 8.24
CA PRO A 116 18.52 16.94 7.84
C PRO A 116 17.18 16.94 7.11
N ALA A 117 16.36 17.97 7.36
CA ALA A 117 15.23 18.26 6.50
C ALA A 117 15.74 18.67 5.11
N PRO A 118 15.05 18.29 4.02
CA PRO A 118 15.40 18.76 2.69
C PRO A 118 15.30 20.29 2.63
N ALA A 119 16.27 20.94 1.99
CA ALA A 119 16.30 22.39 1.84
C ALA A 119 15.20 22.93 0.90
N ASP A 120 14.65 22.06 0.05
CA ASP A 120 13.55 22.33 -0.87
C ASP A 120 12.40 21.37 -0.58
N ALA A 121 11.17 21.89 -0.45
CA ALA A 121 9.97 21.11 -0.17
C ALA A 121 9.62 20.09 -1.27
N ASN A 122 10.20 20.21 -2.46
CA ASN A 122 10.06 19.26 -3.57
C ASN A 122 11.13 18.16 -3.56
N THR A 123 12.11 18.23 -2.65
CA THR A 123 13.14 17.19 -2.52
C THR A 123 12.65 16.11 -1.58
N VAL A 124 12.67 14.86 -2.07
CA VAL A 124 12.38 13.69 -1.23
C VAL A 124 13.41 13.64 -0.10
N PRO A 125 12.99 13.55 1.18
CA PRO A 125 13.91 13.43 2.31
C PRO A 125 14.75 12.15 2.19
N ASP A 126 15.87 12.08 2.91
CA ASP A 126 16.66 10.84 3.02
C ASP A 126 15.88 9.83 3.88
N VAL A 127 14.90 9.16 3.27
CA VAL A 127 14.00 8.21 3.94
C VAL A 127 14.80 7.14 4.68
N ALA A 128 15.90 6.65 4.11
CA ALA A 128 16.75 5.66 4.76
C ALA A 128 17.40 6.20 6.04
N CYS A 129 17.83 7.46 6.06
CA CYS A 129 18.31 8.11 7.28
C CYS A 129 17.20 8.19 8.33
N TYR A 130 16.02 8.73 7.98
CA TYR A 130 14.90 8.89 8.92
C TYR A 130 14.48 7.53 9.51
N CYS A 131 14.42 6.49 8.68
CA CYS A 131 14.13 5.13 9.12
C CYS A 131 15.18 4.51 10.06
N LYS A 132 16.42 4.99 10.05
CA LYS A 132 17.49 4.56 10.97
C LYS A 132 17.48 5.34 12.28
N ASP A 133 16.86 6.51 12.33
CA ASP A 133 16.67 7.27 13.57
C ASP A 133 15.54 6.63 14.38
N THR A 134 15.91 5.78 15.33
CA THR A 134 14.94 5.08 16.19
C THR A 134 14.10 6.03 17.03
N THR A 135 14.62 7.21 17.37
CA THR A 135 13.88 8.21 18.16
C THR A 135 12.78 8.84 17.30
N TYR A 136 13.11 9.19 16.05
CA TYR A 136 12.13 9.62 15.06
C TYR A 136 11.05 8.56 14.87
N ILE A 137 11.45 7.29 14.66
CA ILE A 137 10.51 6.18 14.43
C ILE A 137 9.59 5.92 15.63
N GLN A 138 10.10 5.98 16.85
CA GLN A 138 9.27 5.84 18.05
C GLN A 138 8.32 7.03 18.25
N THR A 139 8.78 8.24 17.91
CA THR A 139 7.98 9.46 18.04
C THR A 139 6.82 9.46 17.05
N ILE A 140 7.08 9.13 15.78
CA ILE A 140 6.03 9.08 14.76
C ILE A 140 5.03 7.94 15.04
N ASP A 141 5.50 6.78 15.50
CA ASP A 141 4.64 5.66 15.93
C ASP A 141 3.73 6.05 17.10
N THR A 142 4.29 6.71 18.12
CA THR A 142 3.51 7.24 19.24
C THR A 142 2.45 8.24 18.75
N CYS A 143 2.81 9.09 17.79
CA CYS A 143 1.86 10.02 17.18
C CYS A 143 0.75 9.27 16.43
N PHE A 144 1.07 8.26 15.62
CA PHE A 144 0.08 7.42 14.94
C PHE A 144 -0.88 6.77 15.93
N LYS A 145 -0.37 6.16 17.01
CA LYS A 145 -1.19 5.53 18.05
C LYS A 145 -2.11 6.50 18.78
N SER A 146 -1.72 7.77 18.88
CA SER A 146 -2.55 8.82 19.48
C SER A 146 -3.57 9.44 18.51
N SER A 147 -3.28 9.44 17.20
CA SER A 147 -4.08 10.15 16.19
C SER A 147 -5.01 9.25 15.41
N CYS A 148 -4.64 7.98 15.24
CA CYS A 148 -5.33 6.98 14.45
C CYS A 148 -5.84 5.82 15.33
N THR A 149 -6.88 5.13 14.87
CA THR A 149 -7.42 3.94 15.54
C THR A 149 -7.84 2.88 14.53
N GLY A 150 -8.01 1.63 14.97
CA GLY A 150 -8.49 0.54 14.14
C GLY A 150 -7.69 0.37 12.85
N GLN A 151 -8.38 0.23 11.73
CA GLN A 151 -7.77 -0.01 10.42
C GLN A 151 -6.82 1.11 9.98
N ASP A 152 -7.09 2.37 10.35
CA ASP A 152 -6.22 3.49 9.98
C ASP A 152 -4.87 3.41 10.69
N LEU A 153 -4.86 3.03 11.97
CA LEU A 153 -3.61 2.82 12.70
C LEU A 153 -2.79 1.68 12.08
N THR A 154 -3.43 0.54 11.82
CA THR A 154 -2.78 -0.60 11.15
C THR A 154 -2.22 -0.19 9.78
N THR A 155 -2.97 0.62 9.03
CA THR A 155 -2.53 1.11 7.71
C THR A 155 -1.33 2.05 7.84
N ALA A 156 -1.35 3.01 8.78
CA ALA A 156 -0.25 3.94 9.01
C ALA A 156 1.05 3.21 9.39
N GLU A 157 1.00 2.25 10.31
CA GLU A 157 2.16 1.44 10.70
C GLU A 157 2.67 0.57 9.54
N THR A 158 1.75 -0.05 8.79
CA THR A 158 2.09 -0.90 7.64
C THR A 158 2.77 -0.09 6.54
N VAL A 159 2.24 1.09 6.22
CA VAL A 159 2.84 2.02 5.25
C VAL A 159 4.21 2.47 5.72
N GLY A 160 4.37 2.88 6.98
CA GLY A 160 5.67 3.28 7.53
C GLY A 160 6.73 2.17 7.47
N LYS A 161 6.36 0.95 7.88
CA LYS A 161 7.24 -0.23 7.80
C LYS A 161 7.62 -0.56 6.36
N ALA A 162 6.63 -0.60 5.46
CA ALA A 162 6.84 -0.89 4.04
C ALA A 162 7.70 0.18 3.35
N LEU A 163 7.51 1.46 3.67
CA LEU A 163 8.33 2.56 3.16
C LEU A 163 9.78 2.40 3.62
N CYS A 164 10.03 2.21 4.91
CA CYS A 164 11.39 2.00 5.40
C CYS A 164 12.07 0.78 4.76
N LYS A 165 11.32 -0.31 4.64
CA LYS A 165 11.81 -1.52 3.98
C LYS A 165 12.16 -1.28 2.52
N ALA A 166 11.35 -0.50 1.78
CA ALA A 166 11.63 -0.13 0.39
C ALA A 166 12.93 0.66 0.21
N TYR A 167 13.40 1.33 1.26
CA TYR A 167 14.70 2.02 1.34
C TYR A 167 15.78 1.19 2.05
N GLY A 168 15.52 -0.10 2.32
CA GLY A 168 16.49 -1.06 2.84
C GLY A 168 16.65 -1.04 4.36
N VAL A 169 15.68 -0.51 5.10
CA VAL A 169 15.71 -0.40 6.56
C VAL A 169 14.54 -1.17 7.18
N ASP A 170 14.83 -2.18 7.99
CA ASP A 170 13.81 -2.86 8.80
C ASP A 170 13.63 -2.15 10.14
N ILE A 171 12.41 -1.69 10.40
CA ILE A 171 12.03 -1.00 11.66
C ILE A 171 11.14 -1.87 12.57
N SER A 172 11.01 -3.16 12.26
CA SER A 172 10.08 -4.08 12.95
C SER A 172 10.39 -4.21 14.45
N SER A 173 11.66 -4.02 14.83
CA SER A 173 12.10 -3.99 16.23
C SER A 173 11.82 -2.67 16.96
N ALA A 174 11.65 -1.57 16.23
CA ALA A 174 11.40 -0.24 16.78
C ALA A 174 9.90 0.07 16.94
N VAL A 175 9.05 -0.59 16.14
CA VAL A 175 7.59 -0.36 16.11
C VAL A 175 6.83 -1.68 16.35
N PRO A 176 6.41 -1.98 17.58
CA PRO A 176 5.55 -3.13 17.85
C PRO A 176 4.22 -2.95 17.11
N ALA A 177 3.70 -4.04 16.53
CA ALA A 177 2.43 -4.03 15.81
C ALA A 177 1.27 -3.62 16.74
N ALA A 178 0.40 -2.75 16.23
CA ALA A 178 -0.89 -2.41 16.84
C ALA A 178 -1.86 -3.59 16.92
#